data_AF-A0A920ME97-F1
#
_entry.id   AF-A0A920ME97-F1
#
_cell.length_a   1.000
_cell.length_b   1.000
_cell.length_c   1.000
_cell.angle_alpha   90.00
_cell.angle_beta   90.00
_cell.angle_gamma   90.00
#
_symmetry.space_group_name_H-M   'P 1'
#
loop_
_entity.id
_entity.type
_entity.pdbx_description
1 polymer ?
#
loop_
_entity_poly.entity_id
_entity_poly.type
_entity_poly.pdbx_seq_one_letter_code
_entity_poly.pdbx_strand_id
1 'polypeptide(L)'
;MLEEVLKRFDAEDNAETQIKAAIRSLTKGLVRKRIVEEGLRIDGRTPVDLRKLSSDVGILPTAHGSGLFQRGETQVLNITTLGTKRMDQMIDGIDPITRKRYMHHYNFPPFSTGEPGFMRGPKRREIGHGALPRKSIIACNP
;
A
#
# COMPACT_ATOMS: atom_id res chain seq x y z
N MET A 1 -16.66 23.98 -11.65
CA MET A 1 -17.42 23.38 -10.53
C MET A 1 -16.94 23.85 -9.15
N LEU A 2 -15.75 23.48 -8.66
CA LEU A 2 -15.31 23.91 -7.31
C LEU A 2 -15.19 25.44 -7.21
N GLU A 3 -14.54 26.07 -8.20
CA GLU A 3 -14.38 27.53 -8.28
C GLU A 3 -15.72 28.28 -8.40
N GLU A 4 -16.74 27.66 -9.02
CA GLU A 4 -18.07 28.26 -9.17
C GLU A 4 -18.88 28.21 -7.87
N VAL A 5 -18.72 27.12 -7.10
CA VAL A 5 -19.37 26.97 -5.80
C VAL A 5 -18.70 27.87 -4.77
N LEU A 6 -17.37 28.02 -4.81
CA LEU A 6 -16.64 28.89 -3.90
C LEU A 6 -17.08 30.35 -3.99
N LYS A 7 -17.32 30.86 -5.20
CA LYS A 7 -17.83 32.23 -5.41
C LYS A 7 -19.17 32.51 -4.73
N ARG A 8 -19.97 31.48 -4.40
CA ARG A 8 -21.27 31.62 -3.73
C ARG A 8 -21.16 31.65 -2.21
N PHE A 9 -20.02 31.24 -1.65
CA PHE A 9 -19.78 31.13 -0.22
C PHE A 9 -18.52 31.91 0.21
N ASP A 10 -18.15 32.95 -0.55
CA ASP A 10 -16.97 33.81 -0.28
C ASP A 10 -17.03 34.48 1.11
N ALA A 11 -18.24 34.73 1.62
CA ALA A 11 -18.44 35.33 2.93
C ALA A 11 -18.34 34.36 4.13
N GLU A 12 -18.16 33.05 3.89
CA GLU A 12 -18.07 32.03 4.94
C GLU A 12 -16.62 31.66 5.27
N ASP A 13 -16.27 31.72 6.57
CA ASP A 13 -14.98 31.26 7.05
C ASP A 13 -14.77 29.76 6.77
N ASN A 14 -13.60 29.42 6.22
CA ASN A 14 -13.24 28.05 5.84
C ASN A 14 -14.15 27.40 4.78
N ALA A 15 -14.91 28.18 3.99
CA ALA A 15 -15.80 27.67 2.95
C ALA A 15 -15.12 26.65 2.02
N GLU A 16 -13.85 26.87 1.62
CA GLU A 16 -13.11 25.95 0.76
C GLU A 16 -12.97 24.54 1.37
N THR A 17 -12.61 24.47 2.65
CA THR A 17 -12.44 23.20 3.36
C THR A 17 -13.79 22.48 3.49
N GLN A 18 -14.85 23.23 3.83
CA GLN A 18 -16.20 22.69 4.00
C GLN A 18 -16.76 22.16 2.67
N ILE A 19 -16.61 22.91 1.59
CA ILE A 19 -17.07 22.52 0.25
C ILE A 19 -16.30 21.27 -0.22
N LYS A 20 -14.98 21.22 -0.06
CA LYS A 20 -14.19 20.01 -0.40
C LYS A 20 -14.66 18.79 0.40
N ALA A 21 -14.93 18.96 1.69
CA ALA A 21 -15.46 17.88 2.53
C ALA A 21 -16.85 17.43 2.10
N ALA A 22 -17.75 18.37 1.79
CA ALA A 22 -19.10 18.09 1.31
C ALA A 22 -19.08 17.34 -0.02
N ILE A 23 -18.30 17.79 -1.00
CA ILE A 23 -18.11 17.10 -2.30
C ILE A 23 -17.58 15.68 -2.06
N ARG A 24 -16.57 15.52 -1.20
CA ARG A 24 -16.03 14.19 -0.87
C ARG A 24 -17.10 13.28 -0.26
N SER A 25 -17.94 13.81 0.62
CA SER A 25 -19.03 13.07 1.26
C SER A 25 -20.10 12.66 0.24
N LEU A 26 -20.51 13.58 -0.62
CA LEU A 26 -21.47 13.33 -1.70
C LEU A 26 -20.95 12.28 -2.68
N THR A 27 -19.72 12.43 -3.18
CA THR A 27 -19.09 11.47 -4.08
C THR A 27 -19.01 10.08 -3.45
N LYS A 28 -18.66 10.00 -2.16
CA LYS A 28 -18.66 8.73 -1.41
C LYS A 28 -20.05 8.10 -1.35
N GLY A 29 -21.10 8.90 -1.14
CA GLY A 29 -22.50 8.44 -1.14
C GLY A 29 -22.93 7.91 -2.51
N LEU A 30 -22.66 8.67 -3.57
CA LEU A 30 -23.02 8.30 -4.95
C LEU A 30 -22.30 7.03 -5.41
N VAL A 31 -21.00 6.91 -5.16
CA VAL A 31 -20.23 5.71 -5.53
C VAL A 31 -20.74 4.48 -4.78
N ARG A 32 -21.11 4.61 -3.50
CA ARG A 32 -21.71 3.50 -2.73
C ARG A 32 -23.06 3.08 -3.30
N LYS A 33 -23.93 4.05 -3.59
CA LYS A 33 -25.24 3.80 -4.20
C LYS A 33 -25.07 3.05 -5.52
N ARG A 34 -24.17 3.53 -6.39
CA ARG A 34 -23.84 2.90 -7.67
C ARG A 34 -23.36 1.46 -7.52
N ILE A 35 -22.47 1.17 -6.56
CA ILE A 35 -21.99 -0.20 -6.33
C ILE A 35 -23.13 -1.12 -5.90
N VAL A 36 -24.06 -0.65 -5.07
CA VAL A 36 -25.18 -1.46 -4.57
C VAL A 36 -26.25 -1.67 -5.62
N GLU A 37 -26.58 -0.64 -6.41
CA GLU A 37 -27.68 -0.68 -7.38
C GLU A 37 -27.24 -1.21 -8.76
N GLU A 38 -26.09 -0.78 -9.26
CA GLU A 38 -25.59 -1.15 -10.60
C GLU A 38 -24.56 -2.28 -10.54
N GLY A 39 -24.04 -2.62 -9.36
CA GLY A 39 -22.97 -3.62 -9.23
C GLY A 39 -21.62 -3.18 -9.80
N LEU A 40 -21.43 -1.89 -10.08
CA LEU A 40 -20.24 -1.37 -10.74
C LEU A 40 -19.42 -0.48 -9.80
N ARG A 41 -18.11 -0.72 -9.76
CA ARG A 41 -17.13 0.10 -9.05
C ARG A 41 -16.78 1.35 -9.87
N ILE A 42 -16.07 2.28 -9.24
CA ILE A 42 -15.65 3.56 -9.87
C ILE A 42 -14.86 3.38 -11.17
N ASP A 43 -14.11 2.29 -11.30
CA ASP A 43 -13.29 1.94 -12.44
C ASP A 43 -13.98 0.94 -13.39
N GLY A 44 -15.31 0.79 -13.28
CA GLY A 44 -16.13 -0.03 -14.17
C GLY A 44 -16.09 -1.54 -13.90
N ARG A 45 -15.31 -1.98 -12.92
CA ARG A 45 -15.20 -3.39 -12.52
C ARG A 45 -16.37 -3.83 -11.64
N THR A 46 -16.75 -5.10 -11.70
CA THR A 46 -17.67 -5.71 -10.72
C THR A 46 -16.96 -5.96 -9.38
N PRO A 47 -17.67 -6.34 -8.30
CA PRO A 47 -17.06 -6.65 -7.00
C PRO A 47 -16.10 -7.85 -7.03
N VAL A 48 -16.23 -8.74 -8.01
CA VAL A 48 -15.42 -9.97 -8.14
C VAL A 48 -14.25 -9.80 -9.11
N ASP A 49 -14.26 -8.78 -9.96
CA ASP A 49 -13.23 -8.58 -10.96
C ASP A 49 -11.90 -8.10 -10.37
N LEU A 50 -10.85 -8.84 -10.70
CA LEU A 50 -9.47 -8.46 -10.40
C LEU A 50 -8.96 -7.44 -11.43
N ARG A 51 -8.05 -6.56 -11.00
CA ARG A 51 -7.25 -5.74 -11.94
C ARG A 51 -6.28 -6.65 -12.70
N LYS A 52 -5.83 -6.20 -13.87
CA LYS A 52 -4.80 -6.91 -14.67
C LYS A 52 -3.62 -7.33 -13.79
N LEU A 53 -3.23 -8.60 -13.90
CA LEU A 53 -2.14 -9.21 -13.16
C LEU A 53 -0.96 -9.48 -14.09
N SER A 54 0.24 -9.31 -13.57
CA SER A 54 1.46 -9.88 -14.15
C SER A 54 2.43 -10.25 -13.04
N SER A 55 3.28 -11.24 -13.33
CA SER A 55 4.30 -11.72 -12.42
C SER A 55 5.51 -12.21 -13.19
N ASP A 56 6.68 -11.70 -12.82
CA ASP A 56 7.96 -12.08 -13.41
C ASP A 56 8.93 -12.47 -12.31
N VAL A 57 9.84 -13.40 -12.59
CA VAL A 57 10.85 -13.90 -11.66
C VAL A 57 12.25 -13.75 -12.27
N GLY A 58 13.28 -13.65 -11.43
CA GLY A 58 14.67 -13.58 -11.89
C GLY A 58 15.04 -12.27 -12.60
N ILE A 59 14.33 -11.18 -12.32
CA ILE A 59 14.54 -9.87 -12.97
C ILE A 59 15.87 -9.23 -12.58
N LEU A 60 16.33 -9.48 -11.35
CA LEU A 60 17.65 -9.05 -10.89
C LEU A 60 18.63 -10.22 -10.97
N PRO A 61 19.64 -10.18 -11.86
CA PRO A 61 20.56 -11.29 -12.09
C PRO A 61 21.46 -11.60 -10.89
N THR A 62 21.71 -10.60 -10.05
CA THR A 62 22.66 -10.68 -8.93
C THR A 62 22.02 -11.06 -7.60
N ALA A 63 20.68 -11.02 -7.50
CA ALA A 63 19.98 -11.41 -6.30
C ALA A 63 19.86 -12.93 -6.19
N HIS A 64 19.89 -13.49 -4.98
CA HIS A 64 19.62 -14.92 -4.77
C HIS A 64 18.22 -15.31 -5.26
N GLY A 65 17.25 -14.40 -5.13
CA GLY A 65 15.95 -14.50 -5.75
C GLY A 65 15.36 -13.12 -5.98
N SER A 66 14.57 -12.97 -7.04
CA SER A 66 13.84 -11.73 -7.31
C SER A 66 12.50 -12.04 -7.99
N GLY A 67 11.50 -11.19 -7.73
CA GLY A 67 10.21 -11.30 -8.39
C GLY A 67 9.46 -9.97 -8.40
N LEU A 68 8.87 -9.62 -9.54
CA LEU A 68 8.03 -8.43 -9.73
C LEU A 68 6.59 -8.89 -9.87
N PHE A 69 5.74 -8.39 -8.99
CA PHE A 69 4.32 -8.63 -9.03
C PHE A 69 3.60 -7.32 -9.31
N GLN A 70 2.65 -7.34 -10.24
CA GLN A 70 1.83 -6.18 -10.56
C GLN A 70 0.36 -6.55 -10.60
N ARG A 71 -0.46 -5.68 -9.99
CA ARG A 71 -1.92 -5.75 -10.00
C ARG A 71 -2.51 -4.36 -10.25
N GLY A 72 -2.85 -4.09 -11.50
CA GLY A 72 -3.17 -2.74 -11.97
C GLY A 72 -1.98 -1.79 -11.73
N GLU A 73 -2.23 -0.69 -11.02
CA GLU A 73 -1.19 0.28 -10.64
C GLU A 73 -0.36 -0.14 -9.43
N THR A 74 -0.79 -1.14 -8.66
CA THR A 74 -0.01 -1.62 -7.52
C THR A 74 1.09 -2.54 -8.03
N GLN A 75 2.35 -2.14 -7.88
CA GLN A 75 3.53 -2.92 -8.26
C GLN A 75 4.44 -3.14 -7.05
N VAL A 76 4.98 -4.35 -6.91
CA VAL A 76 5.89 -4.74 -5.83
C VAL A 76 7.07 -5.51 -6.41
N LEU A 77 8.28 -5.02 -6.16
CA LEU A 77 9.53 -5.74 -6.43
C LEU A 77 10.00 -6.41 -5.13
N ASN A 78 10.09 -7.73 -5.15
CA ASN A 78 10.61 -8.54 -4.06
C ASN A 78 12.03 -9.00 -4.39
N ILE A 79 12.89 -8.97 -3.38
CA ILE A 79 14.27 -9.42 -3.47
C ILE A 79 14.53 -10.33 -2.27
N THR A 80 15.04 -11.52 -2.53
CA THR A 80 15.38 -12.50 -1.51
C THR A 80 16.89 -12.59 -1.40
N THR A 81 17.38 -12.53 -0.16
CA THR A 81 18.80 -12.74 0.17
C THR A 81 18.90 -13.90 1.14
N LEU A 82 19.70 -14.90 0.79
CA LEU A 82 20.03 -16.02 1.66
C LEU A 82 21.30 -15.70 2.43
N GLY A 83 21.29 -15.98 3.73
CA GLY A 83 22.42 -15.78 4.62
C GLY A 83 22.63 -16.99 5.52
N THR A 84 23.76 -17.03 6.21
CA THR A 84 24.02 -18.07 7.21
C THR A 84 23.25 -17.78 8.51
N LYS A 85 23.05 -18.78 9.37
CA LYS A 85 22.37 -18.61 10.68
C LYS A 85 23.02 -17.56 11.60
N ARG A 86 24.29 -17.20 11.36
CA ARG A 86 24.98 -16.13 12.12
C ARG A 86 24.43 -14.74 11.78
N MET A 87 23.72 -14.60 10.65
CA MET A 87 23.10 -13.36 10.18
C MET A 87 21.64 -13.23 10.63
N ASP A 88 21.12 -14.18 11.43
CA ASP A 88 19.81 -14.05 12.07
C ASP A 88 19.80 -12.77 12.92
N GLN A 89 18.73 -11.99 12.84
CA GLN A 89 18.61 -10.77 13.63
C GLN A 89 18.47 -11.15 15.11
N MET A 90 19.40 -10.66 15.93
CA MET A 90 19.25 -10.68 17.39
C MET A 90 18.22 -9.65 17.82
N ILE A 91 17.33 -10.06 18.72
CA ILE A 91 16.30 -9.22 19.30
C ILE A 91 16.56 -9.19 20.80
N ASP A 92 16.85 -8.01 21.31
CA ASP A 92 16.93 -7.74 22.75
C ASP A 92 15.68 -6.96 23.14
N GLY A 93 14.68 -7.67 23.64
CA GLY A 93 13.37 -7.14 23.97
C GLY A 93 12.72 -7.94 25.08
N ILE A 94 11.51 -7.55 25.46
CA ILE A 94 10.75 -8.17 26.57
C ILE A 94 10.14 -9.52 26.14
N ASP A 95 10.10 -9.82 24.85
CA ASP A 95 9.54 -11.04 24.28
C ASP A 95 10.53 -12.22 24.39
N PRO A 96 10.06 -13.47 24.59
CA PRO A 96 10.94 -14.65 24.64
C PRO A 96 11.71 -14.93 23.33
N ILE A 97 11.31 -14.33 22.20
CA ILE A 97 12.00 -14.48 20.92
C ILE A 97 13.27 -13.62 20.92
N THR A 98 14.42 -14.29 21.07
CA THR A 98 15.74 -13.65 21.09
C THR A 98 16.41 -13.57 19.70
N ARG A 99 15.92 -14.34 18.73
CA ARG A 99 16.46 -14.39 17.36
C ARG A 99 15.39 -14.53 16.29
N LYS A 100 15.67 -13.94 15.13
CA LYS A 100 14.76 -13.90 13.99
C LYS A 100 15.47 -14.35 12.71
N ARG A 101 15.17 -15.58 12.28
CA ARG A 101 15.70 -16.17 11.05
C ARG A 101 15.13 -15.51 9.79
N TYR A 102 13.81 -15.37 9.73
CA TYR A 102 13.15 -14.76 8.58
C TYR A 102 12.85 -13.27 8.84
N MET A 103 13.46 -12.43 8.02
CA MET A 103 13.32 -10.97 8.02
C MET A 103 12.59 -10.54 6.74
N HIS A 104 11.62 -9.65 6.90
CA HIS A 104 10.87 -9.06 5.78
C HIS A 104 10.84 -7.55 5.99
N HIS A 105 11.43 -6.83 5.04
CA HIS A 105 11.48 -5.37 5.03
C HIS A 105 10.58 -4.87 3.91
N TYR A 106 9.63 -4.02 4.26
CA TYR A 106 8.72 -3.39 3.32
C TYR A 106 9.06 -1.91 3.23
N ASN A 107 9.33 -1.44 2.01
CA ASN A 107 9.67 -0.05 1.73
C ASN A 107 8.58 0.57 0.85
N PHE A 108 8.14 1.78 1.18
CA PHE A 108 7.12 2.52 0.44
C PHE A 108 7.62 3.93 0.12
N PRO A 109 8.47 4.06 -0.93
CA PRO A 109 9.08 5.33 -1.26
C PRO A 109 8.04 6.34 -1.77
N PRO A 110 8.23 7.66 -1.58
CA PRO A 110 7.25 8.68 -1.97
C PRO A 110 6.85 8.65 -3.45
N PHE A 111 7.80 8.32 -4.33
CA PHE A 111 7.54 8.20 -5.77
C PHE A 111 6.55 7.07 -6.12
N SER A 112 6.30 6.12 -5.22
CA SER A 112 5.32 5.04 -5.45
C SER A 112 3.88 5.53 -5.62
N THR A 113 3.56 6.73 -5.11
CA THR A 113 2.27 7.40 -5.30
C THR A 113 2.39 8.66 -6.16
N GLY A 114 3.53 8.88 -6.82
CA GLY A 114 3.79 10.07 -7.62
C GLY A 114 3.96 11.35 -6.82
N GLU A 115 4.17 11.27 -5.50
CA GLU A 115 4.34 12.43 -4.64
C GLU A 115 5.83 12.67 -4.31
N PRO A 116 6.29 13.93 -4.22
CA PRO A 116 7.60 14.23 -3.68
C PRO A 116 7.63 13.99 -2.16
N GLY A 117 8.76 13.53 -1.64
CA GLY A 117 8.94 13.36 -0.20
C GLY A 117 10.35 12.93 0.17
N PHE A 118 10.68 13.08 1.46
CA PHE A 118 11.98 12.66 1.96
C PHE A 118 12.07 11.15 2.11
N MET A 119 13.17 10.57 1.63
CA MET A 119 13.58 9.20 1.93
C MET A 119 14.17 9.17 3.35
N ARG A 120 13.39 8.68 4.32
CA ARG A 120 13.81 8.50 5.72
C ARG A 120 13.69 7.03 6.11
N GLY A 121 14.04 6.71 7.36
CA GLY A 121 13.82 5.39 7.94
C GLY A 121 12.33 4.97 7.91
N PRO A 122 12.05 3.68 8.13
CA PRO A 122 10.73 3.11 7.91
C PRO A 122 9.67 3.71 8.83
N LYS A 123 8.54 4.10 8.26
CA LYS A 123 7.37 4.59 8.98
C LYS A 123 6.62 3.45 9.66
N ARG A 124 5.83 3.75 10.69
CA ARG A 124 4.99 2.75 11.39
C ARG A 124 4.11 1.92 10.45
N ARG A 125 3.54 2.53 9.41
CA ARG A 125 2.73 1.81 8.40
C ARG A 125 3.54 0.81 7.61
N GLU A 126 4.78 1.14 7.24
CA GLU A 126 5.67 0.24 6.51
C GLU A 126 6.08 -0.95 7.38
N ILE A 127 6.37 -0.72 8.66
CA ILE A 127 6.65 -1.78 9.63
C ILE A 127 5.44 -2.71 9.78
N GLY A 128 4.23 -2.14 9.90
CA GLY A 128 2.99 -2.91 9.99
C GLY A 128 2.70 -3.75 8.73
N HIS A 129 2.84 -3.14 7.54
CA HIS A 129 2.71 -3.83 6.26
C HIS A 129 3.82 -4.86 6.03
N GLY A 130 5.01 -4.68 6.60
CA GLY A 130 6.07 -5.69 6.58
C GLY A 130 5.80 -6.88 7.52
N ALA A 131 5.12 -6.64 8.65
CA ALA A 131 4.81 -7.69 9.63
C ALA A 131 3.71 -8.65 9.15
N LEU A 132 2.75 -8.19 8.34
CA LEU A 132 1.62 -9.00 7.90
C LEU A 132 2.02 -10.15 6.94
N PRO A 133 2.72 -9.90 5.80
CA PRO A 133 3.23 -10.96 4.93
C PRO A 133 4.24 -11.85 5.62
N ARG A 134 4.99 -11.31 6.60
CA ARG A 134 5.91 -12.12 7.40
C ARG A 134 5.19 -13.26 8.12
N LYS A 135 4.04 -12.99 8.75
CA LYS A 135 3.26 -14.03 9.42
C LYS A 135 2.74 -15.07 8.42
N SER A 136 2.29 -14.64 7.25
CA SER A 136 1.80 -15.54 6.20
C SER A 136 2.89 -16.47 5.66
N ILE A 137 4.11 -15.95 5.44
CA ILE A 137 5.21 -16.72 4.84
C ILE A 137 5.86 -17.67 5.85
N ILE A 138 5.93 -17.29 7.14
CA ILE A 138 6.51 -18.17 8.18
C ILE A 138 5.82 -19.54 8.22
N ALA A 139 4.51 -19.60 7.98
CA ALA A 139 3.77 -20.87 7.96
C ALA A 139 4.21 -21.82 6.83
N CYS A 140 4.79 -21.29 5.75
CA CYS A 140 5.27 -22.06 4.60
C CYS A 140 6.80 -22.12 4.52
N ASN A 141 7.51 -21.56 5.50
CA ASN A 141 8.96 -21.54 5.52
C ASN A 141 9.49 -22.89 6.07
N PRO A 142 10.47 -23.53 5.40
CA PRO A 142 11.04 -24.79 5.85
C PRO A 142 11.85 -24.68 7.15
#